data_AF-A0A9X5BKI1-F1
#
_entry.id   AF-A0A9X5BKI1-F1
#
_cell.length_a   1.000
_cell.length_b   1.000
_cell.length_c   1.000
_cell.angle_alpha   90.00
_cell.angle_beta   90.00
_cell.angle_gamma   90.00
#
_symmetry.space_group_name_H-M   'P 1'
#
loop_
_entity.id
_entity.type
_entity.pdbx_description
1 polymer ?
#
loop_
_entity_poly.entity_id
_entity_poly.type
_entity_poly.pdbx_seq_one_letter_code
_entity_poly.pdbx_strand_id
1 'polypeptide(L)'
;MALVNNKFTLEDLYIGMEIIDKDQLSNIYDTWIMLVKNSNSDVYTVRFIGKETNAESDKLFTQGNVVCPVYNDSMELEGDIYYEE
;
A
#
# COMPACT_ATOMS: atom_id res chain seq x y z
N MET A 1 13.13 -13.89 -16.72
CA MET A 1 13.18 -12.46 -16.38
C MET A 1 13.11 -12.37 -14.88
N ALA A 2 14.16 -11.88 -14.23
CA ALA A 2 14.12 -11.65 -12.79
C ALA A 2 13.09 -10.55 -12.55
N LEU A 3 11.90 -10.94 -12.10
CA LEU A 3 11.00 -10.02 -11.41
C LEU A 3 11.85 -9.47 -10.26
N VAL A 4 12.31 -8.24 -10.41
CA VAL A 4 13.03 -7.52 -9.37
C VAL A 4 12.03 -7.42 -8.22
N ASN A 5 12.14 -8.36 -7.27
CA ASN A 5 11.44 -8.39 -6.00
C ASN A 5 12.00 -7.29 -5.08
N ASN A 6 12.21 -6.09 -5.64
CA ASN A 6 12.65 -4.94 -4.89
C ASN A 6 11.42 -4.45 -4.12
N LYS A 7 11.45 -4.73 -2.82
CA LYS A 7 10.55 -4.12 -1.87
C LYS A 7 10.92 -2.65 -1.77
N PHE A 8 9.96 -1.77 -2.04
CA PHE A 8 10.13 -0.34 -1.86
C PHE A 8 10.21 -0.02 -0.37
N THR A 9 10.98 1.01 -0.05
CA THR A 9 10.92 1.64 1.26
C THR A 9 9.98 2.83 1.22
N LEU A 10 9.61 3.36 2.39
CA LEU A 10 8.82 4.57 2.47
C LEU A 10 9.49 5.77 1.78
N GLU A 11 10.82 5.79 1.76
CA GLU A 11 11.62 6.85 1.13
C GLU A 11 11.58 6.79 -0.39
N ASP A 12 11.44 5.58 -0.96
CA ASP A 12 11.28 5.37 -2.40
C ASP A 12 9.87 5.66 -2.89
N LEU A 13 8.87 5.60 -1.99
CA LEU A 13 7.48 5.79 -2.31
C LEU A 13 7.15 7.27 -2.53
N TYR A 14 6.48 7.55 -3.65
CA TYR A 14 5.94 8.87 -3.94
C TYR A 14 4.55 8.77 -4.59
N ILE A 15 3.77 9.83 -4.43
CA ILE A 15 2.45 9.94 -5.05
C ILE A 15 2.60 9.97 -6.57
N GLY A 16 1.90 9.07 -7.26
CA GLY A 16 2.00 8.87 -8.70
C GLY A 16 2.87 7.67 -9.10
N MET A 17 3.55 7.02 -8.15
CA MET A 17 4.29 5.79 -8.41
C MET A 17 3.37 4.64 -8.82
N GLU A 18 3.80 3.83 -9.78
CA GLU A 18 3.11 2.62 -10.21
C GLU A 18 3.68 1.39 -9.49
N ILE A 19 2.79 0.63 -8.85
CA ILE A 19 3.05 -0.59 -8.11
C ILE A 19 2.41 -1.74 -8.85
N ILE A 20 3.20 -2.74 -9.20
CA ILE A 20 2.73 -3.92 -9.90
C ILE A 20 2.20 -4.92 -8.87
N ASP A 21 2.96 -5.14 -7.81
CA ASP A 21 2.62 -6.09 -6.75
C ASP A 21 2.64 -5.43 -5.37
N LYS A 22 1.62 -5.71 -4.56
CA LYS A 22 1.52 -5.20 -3.19
C LYS A 22 2.64 -5.74 -2.29
N ASP A 23 3.24 -6.88 -2.62
CA ASP A 23 4.39 -7.42 -1.89
C ASP A 23 5.59 -6.47 -1.94
N GLN A 24 5.67 -5.62 -2.98
CA GLN A 24 6.68 -4.57 -3.04
C GLN A 24 6.52 -3.54 -1.90
N LEU A 25 5.33 -3.43 -1.31
CA LEU A 25 5.05 -2.53 -0.19
C LEU A 25 5.15 -3.24 1.17
N SER A 26 5.41 -4.55 1.20
CA SER A 26 5.47 -5.36 2.42
C SER A 26 6.55 -4.91 3.42
N ASN A 27 7.47 -4.03 3.01
CA ASN A 27 8.53 -3.50 3.88
C ASN A 27 8.20 -2.11 4.46
N ILE A 28 7.02 -1.55 4.18
CA ILE A 28 6.56 -0.30 4.78
C ILE A 28 5.55 -0.62 5.87
N TYR A 29 5.79 -0.13 7.07
CA TYR A 29 4.93 -0.33 8.24
C TYR A 29 4.42 1.00 8.80
N ASP A 30 3.39 0.94 9.65
CA ASP A 30 2.81 2.09 10.37
C ASP A 30 2.40 3.23 9.43
N THR A 31 2.08 2.89 8.18
CA THR A 31 1.81 3.84 7.12
C THR A 31 0.69 3.33 6.24
N TRP A 32 -0.30 4.19 6.01
CA TRP A 32 -1.36 3.99 5.03
C TRP A 32 -0.87 4.34 3.63
N ILE A 33 -0.97 3.38 2.74
CA ILE A 33 -0.67 3.55 1.32
C ILE A 33 -1.96 3.27 0.56
N MET A 34 -2.51 4.27 -0.12
CA MET A 34 -3.70 4.07 -0.95
C MET A 34 -3.30 3.92 -2.39
N LEU A 35 -3.56 2.73 -2.89
CA LEU A 35 -3.34 2.35 -4.27
C LEU A 35 -4.63 2.52 -5.05
N VAL A 36 -4.58 3.08 -6.25
CA VAL A 36 -5.72 3.14 -7.15
C VAL A 36 -5.46 2.22 -8.33
N LYS A 37 -6.34 1.24 -8.54
CA LYS A 37 -6.25 0.36 -9.70
C LYS A 37 -6.56 1.15 -10.96
N ASN A 38 -5.64 1.12 -11.92
CA ASN A 38 -5.90 1.72 -13.22
C ASN A 38 -6.88 0.84 -14.00
N SER A 39 -7.89 1.43 -14.64
CA SER A 39 -8.82 0.67 -15.47
C SER A 39 -8.19 0.15 -16.78
N ASN A 40 -7.07 0.75 -17.21
CA ASN A 40 -6.39 0.40 -18.46
C ASN A 40 -5.21 -0.57 -18.28
N SER A 41 -4.74 -0.77 -17.05
CA SER A 41 -3.55 -1.57 -16.76
C SER A 41 -3.77 -2.35 -15.47
N ASP A 42 -3.18 -3.53 -15.34
CA ASP A 42 -3.24 -4.30 -14.08
C ASP A 42 -2.26 -3.80 -13.01
N VAL A 43 -1.80 -2.55 -13.14
CA VAL A 43 -0.94 -1.89 -12.16
C VAL A 43 -1.76 -0.95 -11.29
N TYR A 44 -1.25 -0.72 -10.09
CA TYR A 44 -1.81 0.18 -9.12
C TYR A 44 -1.01 1.47 -9.07
N THR A 45 -1.65 2.63 -8.93
CA THR A 45 -0.95 3.90 -8.75
C THR A 45 -1.11 4.38 -7.33
N VAL A 46 -0.01 4.72 -6.66
CA VAL A 46 -0.02 5.32 -5.32
C VAL A 46 -0.64 6.71 -5.41
N ARG A 47 -1.75 6.92 -4.71
CA ARG A 47 -2.45 8.22 -4.65
C ARG A 47 -2.37 8.88 -3.29
N PHE A 48 -2.06 8.10 -2.25
CA PHE A 48 -1.88 8.62 -0.90
C PHE A 48 -0.83 7.80 -0.15
N ILE A 49 0.00 8.48 0.63
CA ILE A 49 0.96 7.90 1.56
C ILE A 49 0.90 8.76 2.82
N GLY A 50 0.62 8.16 3.97
CA GLY A 50 0.58 8.90 5.22
C GLY A 50 0.32 7.99 6.42
N LYS A 51 0.62 8.46 7.63
CA LYS A 51 0.34 7.69 8.85
C LYS A 51 -1.14 7.68 9.24
N GLU A 52 -1.94 8.58 8.66
CA GLU A 52 -3.35 8.75 8.97
C GLU A 52 -4.12 9.11 7.69
N THR A 53 -5.36 8.64 7.58
CA THR A 53 -6.25 9.01 6.47
C THR A 53 -6.71 10.46 6.62
N ASN A 54 -6.62 11.25 5.55
CA ASN A 54 -7.03 12.65 5.51
C ASN A 54 -8.21 12.90 4.53
N ALA A 55 -8.64 14.17 4.40
CA ALA A 55 -9.70 14.55 3.48
C ALA A 55 -9.37 14.30 1.99
N GLU A 56 -8.09 14.17 1.62
CA GLU A 56 -7.69 13.83 0.25
C GLU A 56 -7.89 12.34 -0.02
N SER A 57 -7.55 11.49 0.95
CA SER A 57 -7.87 10.07 0.85
C SER A 57 -9.37 9.81 0.73
N ASP A 58 -10.19 10.47 1.55
CA ASP A 58 -11.65 10.31 1.52
C ASP A 58 -12.26 10.66 0.14
N LYS A 59 -11.72 11.69 -0.51
CA LYS A 59 -12.11 12.05 -1.88
C LYS A 59 -11.78 10.96 -2.90
N LEU A 60 -10.68 10.22 -2.73
CA LEU A 60 -10.31 9.14 -3.66
C LEU A 60 -11.35 8.02 -3.64
N PHE A 61 -11.84 7.66 -2.45
CA PHE A 61 -12.94 6.69 -2.29
C PHE A 61 -14.26 7.22 -2.85
N THR A 62 -14.56 8.50 -2.61
CA THR A 62 -15.80 9.14 -3.06
C THR A 62 -15.88 9.30 -4.58
N GLN A 63 -14.74 9.41 -5.26
CA GLN A 63 -14.67 9.55 -6.73
C GLN A 63 -15.01 8.27 -7.50
N GLY A 64 -15.31 7.15 -6.83
CA GLY A 64 -15.64 5.87 -7.48
C GLY A 64 -14.42 5.15 -8.06
N ASN A 65 -13.21 5.54 -7.64
CA ASN A 65 -11.99 4.83 -7.99
C ASN A 65 -11.91 3.50 -7.24
N VAL A 66 -11.32 2.48 -7.85
CA VAL A 66 -11.00 1.23 -7.15
C VAL A 66 -9.76 1.46 -6.30
N VAL A 67 -9.98 1.92 -5.06
CA VAL A 67 -8.92 2.17 -4.08
C VAL A 67 -8.65 0.89 -3.29
N CYS A 68 -7.37 0.49 -3.20
CA CYS A 68 -6.86 -0.59 -2.39
C CYS A 68 -5.98 0.01 -1.28
N PRO A 69 -6.51 0.18 -0.06
CA PRO A 69 -5.70 0.61 1.07
C PRO A 69 -4.77 -0.54 1.50
N VAL A 70 -3.48 -0.24 1.54
CA VAL A 70 -2.44 -1.12 2.07
C VAL A 70 -1.94 -0.48 3.36
N TYR A 71 -2.01 -1.25 4.44
CA TYR A 71 -1.44 -0.90 5.73
C TYR A 71 -0.81 -2.18 6.26
N ASN A 72 0.51 -2.15 6.47
CA ASN A 72 1.17 -3.21 7.20
C ASN A 72 1.40 -2.71 8.61
N ASP A 73 0.92 -3.48 9.57
CA ASP A 73 1.18 -3.20 10.97
C ASP A 73 2.52 -3.83 11.34
N SER A 74 3.46 -3.04 11.89
CA SER A 74 4.74 -3.59 12.35
C SER A 74 4.57 -4.51 13.56
N MET A 75 3.47 -4.38 14.31
CA MET A 75 3.16 -5.21 15.47
C MET A 75 2.74 -6.62 15.07
N GLU A 76 2.16 -6.83 13.88
CA GLU A 76 1.85 -8.17 13.36
C GLU A 76 3.13 -9.00 13.09
N LEU A 77 4.27 -8.35 12.89
CA LEU A 77 5.57 -9.02 12.74
C LEU A 77 6.11 -9.62 14.05
N GLU A 78 5.64 -9.12 15.20
CA GLU A 78 5.90 -9.70 16.53
C GLU A 78 4.80 -10.68 16.99
N GLY A 79 3.82 -10.96 16.12
CA GLY A 79 2.55 -11.61 16.45
C GLY A 79 2.48 -13.13 16.28
N ASP A 80 3.60 -13.86 16.20
CA ASP A 80 3.60 -15.34 16.28
C ASP A 80 3.41 -15.81 17.75
N ILE A 81 2.50 -15.17 18.49
CA ILE A 81 1.98 -15.72 19.75
C ILE A 81 0.73 -16.54 19.43
N TYR A 82 0.97 -17.81 19.08
CA TYR A 82 -0.07 -18.84 19.08
C TYR A 82 -0.73 -18.87 20.47
N TYR A 83 -1.98 -18.41 20.57
CA TYR A 83 -2.86 -18.87 21.62
C TYR A 83 -3.50 -20.18 21.13
N GLU A 84 -2.85 -21.30 21.46
CA GLU A 84 -3.56 -22.58 21.51
C GLU A 84 -4.52 -22.52 22.70
N GLU A 85 -5.82 -22.56 22.44
CA GLU A 85 -6.85 -22.96 23.43
C GLU A 85 -7.11 -24.46 23.30
#